data_AF-A0AAU4IS29-F1
#
_entry.id   AF-A0AAU4IS29-F1
#
_cell.length_a   1.000
_cell.length_b   1.000
_cell.length_c   1.000
_cell.angle_alpha   90.00
_cell.angle_beta   90.00
_cell.angle_gamma   90.00
#
_symmetry.space_group_name_H-M   'P 1'
#
loop_
_entity.id
_entity.type
_entity.pdbx_description
1 polymer ?
#
loop_
_entity_poly.entity_id
_entity_poly.type
_entity_poly.pdbx_seq_one_letter_code
_entity_poly.pdbx_strand_id
1 'polypeptide(L)'
;MLLADGSVPAPVFFDMSSGGGGHAVSQWSAYDGRYPRVPRAAALRGVCSCGWTGPAHDLDWDQIGDQALAEAAGGTADTCTQDWDTHTAEVDQVAIPLPETFTKLLSQLVTEIETLAKTSPLAALRAARQLEVTAARTAY
;
A
#
# COMPACT_ATOMS: atom_id res chain seq x y z
N MET A 1 9.44 -4.53 0.12
CA MET A 1 9.90 -5.85 0.59
C MET A 1 11.22 -6.22 -0.08
N LEU A 2 12.01 -7.09 0.56
CA LEU A 2 13.31 -7.55 0.08
C LEU A 2 13.46 -9.07 0.24
N LEU A 3 14.24 -9.69 -0.64
CA LEU A 3 14.71 -11.07 -0.51
C LEU A 3 15.97 -11.13 0.37
N ALA A 4 16.41 -12.35 0.70
CA ALA A 4 17.59 -12.57 1.55
C ALA A 4 18.89 -12.00 0.96
N ASP A 5 18.96 -11.84 -0.36
CA ASP A 5 20.08 -11.19 -1.06
C ASP A 5 19.94 -9.67 -1.15
N GLY A 6 18.91 -9.09 -0.53
CA GLY A 6 18.60 -7.66 -0.55
C GLY A 6 17.92 -7.16 -1.82
N SER A 7 17.58 -8.04 -2.77
CA SER A 7 16.87 -7.66 -3.99
C SER A 7 15.37 -7.46 -3.76
N VAL A 8 14.73 -6.63 -4.61
CA VAL A 8 13.26 -6.52 -4.64
C VAL A 8 12.72 -7.64 -5.54
N PRO A 9 11.81 -8.50 -5.05
CA PRO A 9 11.30 -9.59 -5.85
C PRO A 9 10.39 -9.09 -6.98
N ALA A 10 10.40 -9.82 -8.10
CA ALA A 10 9.43 -9.62 -9.16
C ALA A 10 8.01 -10.03 -8.69
N PRO A 11 6.95 -9.45 -9.29
CA PRO A 11 5.56 -9.84 -9.00
C PRO A 11 5.36 -11.35 -9.10
N VAL A 12 4.63 -11.94 -8.15
CA VAL A 12 4.26 -13.35 -8.20
C VAL A 12 3.08 -13.55 -9.15
N PHE A 13 3.14 -14.61 -9.96
CA PHE A 13 2.07 -14.97 -10.89
C PHE A 13 1.28 -16.16 -10.36
N PHE A 14 -0.02 -15.97 -10.16
CA PHE A 14 -0.94 -17.06 -9.82
C PHE A 14 -1.68 -17.52 -11.07
N ASP A 15 -1.51 -18.81 -11.42
CA ASP A 15 -2.23 -19.43 -12.53
C ASP A 15 -3.68 -19.74 -12.11
N MET A 16 -4.64 -19.15 -12.80
CA MET A 16 -6.06 -19.46 -12.59
C MET A 16 -6.49 -20.47 -13.64
N SER A 17 -6.66 -21.72 -13.24
CA SER A 17 -6.90 -22.87 -14.12
C SER A 17 -8.30 -22.93 -14.78
N SER A 18 -8.99 -21.80 -14.98
CA SER A 18 -10.33 -21.79 -15.59
C SER A 18 -10.62 -20.64 -16.56
N GLY A 19 -9.62 -19.83 -16.94
CA GLY A 19 -9.75 -18.83 -18.00
C GLY A 19 -8.43 -18.10 -18.22
N GLY A 20 -7.99 -18.00 -19.47
CA GLY A 20 -6.64 -17.54 -19.82
C GLY A 20 -6.29 -16.15 -19.27
N GLY A 21 -5.41 -16.14 -18.26
CA GLY A 21 -4.79 -14.92 -17.73
C GLY A 21 -4.52 -15.05 -16.23
N GLY A 22 -3.31 -15.49 -15.86
CA GLY A 22 -2.86 -15.39 -14.46
C GLY A 22 -2.70 -13.92 -14.04
N HIS A 23 -2.95 -13.62 -12.77
CA HIS A 23 -2.77 -12.27 -12.22
C HIS A 23 -1.39 -12.13 -11.58
N ALA A 24 -0.67 -11.07 -11.95
CA ALA A 24 0.57 -10.66 -11.30
C ALA A 24 0.23 -9.88 -10.02
N VAL A 25 0.78 -10.29 -8.89
CA VAL A 25 0.52 -9.69 -7.58
C VAL A 25 1.83 -9.27 -6.94
N SER A 26 1.89 -8.01 -6.47
CA SER A 26 3.02 -7.47 -5.71
C SER A 26 2.69 -7.23 -4.23
N GLN A 27 1.55 -7.74 -3.77
CA GLN A 27 1.13 -7.64 -2.37
C GLN A 27 2.12 -8.40 -1.50
N TRP A 28 2.69 -7.72 -0.50
CA TRP A 28 3.77 -8.23 0.36
C TRP A 28 3.44 -9.57 1.03
N SER A 29 2.19 -9.76 1.43
CA SER A 29 1.74 -10.97 2.14
C SER A 29 1.72 -12.21 1.25
N ALA A 30 1.86 -12.05 -0.07
CA ALA A 30 1.91 -13.15 -1.02
C ALA A 30 3.30 -13.81 -1.11
N TYR A 31 4.33 -13.26 -0.46
CA TYR A 31 5.72 -13.70 -0.57
C TYR A 31 6.17 -14.52 0.65
N ASP A 32 5.45 -15.60 0.91
CA ASP A 32 5.59 -16.44 2.09
C ASP A 32 6.39 -17.74 1.87
N GLY A 33 6.75 -18.03 0.63
CA GLY A 33 7.44 -19.26 0.25
C GLY A 33 6.55 -20.50 0.15
N ARG A 34 5.22 -20.37 0.28
CA ARG A 34 4.31 -21.55 0.32
C ARG A 34 4.09 -22.22 -1.03
N TYR A 35 4.32 -21.49 -2.13
CA TYR A 35 4.16 -22.02 -3.49
C TYR A 35 5.51 -22.10 -4.22
N PRO A 36 5.73 -23.08 -5.13
CA PRO A 36 7.05 -23.34 -5.73
C PRO A 36 7.71 -22.16 -6.47
N ARG A 37 6.96 -21.13 -6.87
CA ARG A 37 7.47 -19.94 -7.57
C ARG A 37 7.35 -18.65 -6.76
N VAL A 38 6.90 -18.76 -5.51
CA VAL A 38 6.75 -17.64 -4.60
C VAL A 38 7.98 -17.63 -3.70
N PRO A 39 8.86 -16.64 -3.80
CA PRO A 39 9.99 -16.56 -2.89
C PRO A 39 9.53 -16.10 -1.51
N ARG A 40 10.33 -16.46 -0.50
CA ARG A 40 10.15 -16.00 0.87
C ARG A 40 10.82 -14.64 1.05
N ALA A 41 10.05 -13.65 1.50
CA ALA A 41 10.55 -12.32 1.81
C ALA A 41 11.47 -12.35 3.04
N ALA A 42 12.61 -11.66 3.03
CA ALA A 42 13.47 -11.51 4.21
C ALA A 42 13.11 -10.27 5.03
N ALA A 43 12.61 -9.20 4.39
CA ALA A 43 12.26 -7.97 5.07
C ALA A 43 11.13 -7.21 4.36
N LEU A 44 10.43 -6.34 5.10
CA LEU A 44 9.50 -5.36 4.58
C LEU A 44 10.12 -3.95 4.63
N ARG A 45 9.68 -3.06 3.74
CA ARG A 45 10.04 -1.63 3.79
C ARG A 45 9.00 -0.83 3.03
N GLY A 46 8.75 0.40 3.47
CA GLY A 46 7.98 1.39 2.72
C GLY A 46 8.73 1.83 1.46
N VAL A 47 7.98 2.13 0.40
CA VAL A 47 8.51 2.73 -0.83
C VAL A 47 7.55 3.82 -1.31
N CYS A 48 8.09 4.87 -1.91
CA CYS A 48 7.30 5.97 -2.46
C CYS A 48 7.59 6.14 -3.95
N SER A 49 6.61 6.59 -4.73
CA SER A 49 6.74 6.85 -6.17
C SER A 49 7.78 7.93 -6.49
N CYS A 50 8.13 8.77 -5.52
CA CYS A 50 9.23 9.74 -5.64
C CYS A 50 10.63 9.08 -5.66
N GLY A 51 10.72 7.76 -5.46
CA GLY A 51 11.98 7.01 -5.41
C GLY A 51 12.52 6.77 -3.99
N TRP A 52 11.86 7.30 -2.96
CA TRP A 52 12.24 7.04 -1.57
C TRP A 52 12.04 5.57 -1.19
N THR A 53 12.99 5.03 -0.44
CA THR A 53 12.93 3.70 0.17
C THR A 53 13.17 3.82 1.66
N GLY A 54 12.22 3.37 2.47
CA GLY A 54 12.34 3.39 3.92
C GLY A 54 13.27 2.33 4.48
N PRO A 55 13.48 2.32 5.81
CA PRO A 55 14.20 1.29 6.53
C PRO A 55 13.65 -0.12 6.22
N ALA A 56 14.55 -1.10 6.18
CA ALA A 56 14.17 -2.51 6.10
C ALA A 56 13.86 -3.04 7.49
N HIS A 57 12.71 -3.68 7.64
CA HIS A 57 12.25 -4.36 8.84
C HIS A 57 12.20 -5.85 8.58
N ASP A 58 13.04 -6.60 9.28
CA ASP A 58 13.22 -8.03 9.05
C ASP A 58 11.98 -8.84 9.41
N LEU A 59 11.77 -9.93 8.66
CA LEU A 59 10.76 -10.93 8.92
C LEU A 59 11.41 -12.12 9.62
N ASP A 60 11.06 -12.33 10.88
CA ASP A 60 11.49 -13.51 11.63
C ASP A 60 10.62 -14.72 11.25
N TRP A 61 11.16 -15.57 10.39
CA TRP A 61 10.46 -16.77 9.92
C TRP A 61 10.33 -17.86 10.97
N ASP A 62 11.19 -17.86 11.99
CA ASP A 62 11.06 -18.79 13.11
C ASP A 62 9.88 -18.36 14.00
N GLN A 63 9.65 -17.06 14.15
CA GLN A 63 8.48 -16.51 14.83
C GLN A 63 7.19 -16.65 14.01
N ILE A 64 7.24 -16.43 12.69
CA ILE A 64 6.06 -16.53 11.80
C ILE A 64 5.54 -17.98 11.72
N GLY A 65 6.45 -18.96 11.65
CA GLY A 65 6.10 -20.37 11.54
C GLY A 65 5.12 -20.66 10.41
N ASP A 66 4.02 -21.35 10.74
CA ASP A 66 2.96 -21.76 9.79
C ASP A 66 1.81 -20.74 9.68
N GLN A 67 1.87 -19.60 10.37
CA GLN A 67 0.83 -18.58 10.31
C GLN A 67 0.81 -17.87 8.95
N ALA A 68 -0.35 -17.36 8.55
CA ALA A 68 -0.45 -16.55 7.35
C ALA A 68 0.43 -15.31 7.50
N LEU A 69 1.26 -15.01 6.49
CA LEU A 69 2.20 -13.88 6.56
C LEU A 69 1.49 -12.55 6.83
N ALA A 70 0.27 -12.38 6.28
CA ALA A 70 -0.58 -11.22 6.53
C ALA A 70 -0.89 -10.98 8.02
N GLU A 71 -1.07 -12.06 8.78
CA GLU A 71 -1.42 -12.00 10.20
C GLU A 71 -0.16 -11.86 11.07
N ALA A 72 0.85 -12.70 10.80
CA ALA A 72 2.06 -12.77 11.63
C ALA A 72 2.95 -11.52 11.48
N ALA A 73 3.01 -10.93 10.28
CA ALA A 73 3.84 -9.76 10.00
C ALA A 73 3.03 -8.46 9.85
N GLY A 74 1.77 -8.44 10.33
CA GLY A 74 0.93 -7.24 10.32
C GLY A 74 1.60 -6.06 11.02
N GLY A 75 2.18 -6.26 12.21
CA GLY A 75 2.89 -5.20 12.94
C GLY A 75 4.13 -4.66 12.20
N THR A 76 4.86 -5.53 11.50
CA THR A 76 6.00 -5.12 10.65
C THR A 76 5.53 -4.29 9.45
N ALA A 77 4.40 -4.68 8.84
CA ALA A 77 3.78 -3.91 7.76
C ALA A 77 3.25 -2.55 8.25
N ASP A 78 2.68 -2.49 9.45
CA ASP A 78 2.24 -1.24 10.08
C ASP A 78 3.42 -0.30 10.34
N THR A 79 4.55 -0.84 10.79
CA THR A 79 5.79 -0.05 10.98
C THR A 79 6.27 0.54 9.65
N CYS A 80 6.27 -0.26 8.57
CA CYS A 80 6.59 0.25 7.23
C CYS A 80 5.62 1.34 6.75
N THR A 81 4.36 1.28 7.19
CA THR A 81 3.34 2.28 6.88
C THR A 81 3.62 3.58 7.63
N GLN A 82 4.01 3.50 8.90
CA GLN A 82 4.41 4.67 9.70
C GLN A 82 5.66 5.36 9.14
N ASP A 83 6.65 4.60 8.65
CA ASP A 83 7.82 5.17 7.97
C ASP A 83 7.39 5.94 6.71
N TRP A 84 6.45 5.37 5.94
CA TRP A 84 5.90 6.00 4.74
C TRP A 84 5.07 7.24 5.06
N ASP A 85 4.24 7.21 6.10
CA ASP A 85 3.47 8.36 6.58
C ASP A 85 4.39 9.51 7.00
N THR A 86 5.46 9.19 7.72
CA THR A 86 6.48 10.17 8.11
C THR A 86 7.12 10.80 6.86
N HIS A 87 7.54 9.97 5.90
CA HIS A 87 8.11 10.47 4.65
C HIS A 87 7.14 11.33 3.85
N THR A 88 5.87 10.93 3.73
CA THR A 88 4.89 11.73 2.97
C THR A 88 4.58 13.06 3.65
N ALA A 89 4.61 13.13 4.98
CA ALA A 89 4.53 14.40 5.71
C ALA A 89 5.75 15.30 5.44
N GLU A 90 6.95 14.75 5.32
CA GLU A 90 8.15 15.51 4.93
C GLU A 90 8.03 16.02 3.48
N VAL A 91 7.56 15.18 2.55
CA VAL A 91 7.31 15.57 1.17
C VAL A 91 6.30 16.70 1.09
N ASP A 92 5.20 16.63 1.84
CA ASP A 92 4.17 17.68 1.88
C ASP A 92 4.74 19.04 2.33
N GLN A 93 5.68 19.03 3.29
CA GLN A 93 6.32 20.27 3.77
C GLN A 93 7.22 20.95 2.73
N VAL A 94 7.80 20.19 1.80
CA VAL A 94 8.76 20.70 0.81
C VAL A 94 8.19 20.76 -0.61
N ALA A 95 7.02 20.17 -0.84
CA ALA A 95 6.35 20.16 -2.12
C ALA A 95 5.94 21.58 -2.56
N ILE A 96 5.79 21.76 -3.87
CA ILE A 96 5.24 23.00 -4.41
C ILE A 96 3.80 23.12 -3.88
N PRO A 97 3.46 24.22 -3.16
CA PRO A 97 2.14 24.36 -2.60
C PRO A 97 1.10 24.38 -3.72
N LEU A 98 0.01 23.65 -3.51
CA LEU A 98 -1.13 23.70 -4.41
C LEU A 98 -1.75 25.11 -4.37
N PRO A 99 -2.33 25.60 -5.48
CA PRO A 99 -3.05 26.85 -5.48
C PRO A 99 -4.11 26.89 -4.37
N GLU A 100 -4.26 28.01 -3.66
CA GLU A 100 -5.16 28.14 -2.51
C GLU A 100 -6.60 27.68 -2.82
N THR A 101 -7.09 28.01 -4.01
CA THR A 101 -8.40 27.55 -4.50
C THR A 101 -8.53 26.04 -4.50
N PHE A 102 -7.48 25.33 -4.91
CA PHE A 102 -7.46 23.88 -4.95
C PHE A 102 -7.45 23.29 -3.53
N THR A 103 -6.62 23.82 -2.64
CA THR A 103 -6.59 23.42 -1.23
C THR A 103 -7.95 23.59 -0.57
N LYS A 104 -8.62 24.73 -0.80
CA LYS A 104 -9.98 24.98 -0.28
C LYS A 104 -11.01 23.96 -0.78
N LEU A 105 -10.97 23.63 -2.08
CA LEU A 105 -11.87 22.64 -2.67
C LEU A 105 -11.67 21.25 -2.05
N LEU A 106 -10.41 20.84 -1.85
CA LEU A 106 -10.11 19.57 -1.18
C LEU A 106 -10.60 19.55 0.27
N SER A 107 -10.32 20.60 1.04
CA SER A 107 -10.79 20.68 2.43
C SER A 107 -12.31 20.65 2.53
N GLN A 108 -13.01 21.38 1.65
CA GLN A 108 -14.47 21.37 1.60
C GLN A 108 -15.01 19.97 1.28
N LEU A 109 -14.40 19.29 0.30
CA LEU A 109 -14.82 17.95 -0.08
C LEU A 109 -14.67 16.94 1.07
N VAL A 110 -13.58 17.01 1.83
CA VAL A 110 -13.39 16.17 3.04
C VAL A 110 -14.53 16.41 4.04
N THR A 111 -14.85 17.68 4.34
CA THR A 111 -15.95 18.02 5.26
C THR A 111 -17.31 17.48 4.79
N GLU A 112 -17.60 17.55 3.49
CA GLU A 112 -18.83 17.01 2.92
C GLU A 112 -18.89 15.48 3.03
N ILE A 113 -17.78 14.78 2.76
CA ILE A 113 -17.70 13.32 2.90
C ILE A 113 -17.87 12.89 4.37
N GLU A 114 -17.26 13.59 5.32
CA GLU A 114 -17.44 13.34 6.75
C GLU A 114 -18.89 13.58 7.20
N THR A 115 -19.55 14.59 6.62
CA THR A 115 -20.97 14.87 6.87
C THR A 115 -21.86 13.76 6.29
N LEU A 116 -21.57 13.29 5.08
CA LEU A 116 -22.21 12.13 4.48
C LEU A 116 -21.98 10.87 5.32
N ALA A 117 -20.79 10.67 5.89
CA ALA A 117 -20.51 9.48 6.69
C ALA A 117 -21.43 9.39 7.92
N LYS A 118 -21.82 10.54 8.48
CA LYS A 118 -22.74 10.63 9.63
C LYS A 118 -24.22 10.47 9.25
N THR A 119 -24.61 10.84 8.02
CA THR A 119 -26.02 10.97 7.61
C THR A 119 -26.45 9.92 6.59
N SER A 120 -25.53 9.48 5.73
CA SER A 120 -25.71 8.50 4.67
C SER A 120 -24.38 7.76 4.37
N PRO A 121 -24.02 6.73 5.17
CA PRO A 121 -22.74 6.03 5.04
C PRO A 121 -22.47 5.47 3.63
N LEU A 122 -23.49 4.99 2.93
CA LEU A 122 -23.36 4.49 1.56
C LEU A 122 -23.04 5.60 0.55
N ALA A 123 -23.55 6.83 0.77
CA ALA A 123 -23.21 7.98 -0.06
C ALA A 123 -21.76 8.41 0.18
N ALA A 124 -21.29 8.40 1.42
CA ALA A 124 -19.89 8.68 1.75
C ALA A 124 -18.94 7.66 1.09
N LEU A 125 -19.26 6.37 1.16
CA LEU A 125 -18.48 5.31 0.49
C LEU A 125 -18.41 5.54 -1.02
N ARG A 126 -19.53 5.91 -1.65
CA ARG A 126 -19.56 6.22 -3.08
C ARG A 126 -18.68 7.43 -3.43
N ALA A 127 -18.72 8.49 -2.62
CA ALA A 127 -17.91 9.69 -2.83
C ALA A 127 -16.41 9.38 -2.69
N ALA A 128 -16.02 8.64 -1.65
CA ALA A 128 -14.64 8.17 -1.46
C ALA A 128 -14.15 7.35 -2.66
N ARG A 129 -14.98 6.43 -3.16
CA ARG A 129 -14.62 5.64 -4.35
C ARG A 129 -14.43 6.49 -5.60
N GLN A 130 -15.24 7.54 -5.78
CA GLN A 130 -15.07 8.47 -6.91
C GLN A 130 -13.76 9.26 -6.82
N LEU A 131 -13.35 9.65 -5.61
CA LEU A 131 -12.06 10.29 -5.38
C LEU A 131 -10.89 9.37 -5.74
N GLU A 132 -10.90 8.13 -5.26
CA GLU A 132 -9.86 7.14 -5.59
C GLU A 132 -9.73 6.94 -7.10
N VAL A 133 -10.86 6.76 -7.80
CA VAL A 133 -10.89 6.56 -9.25
C VAL A 133 -10.37 7.79 -10.00
N THR A 134 -10.69 8.99 -9.52
CA THR A 134 -10.22 10.23 -10.11
C THR A 134 -8.71 10.38 -9.93
N ALA A 135 -8.22 10.20 -8.71
CA ALA A 135 -6.79 10.26 -8.40
C ALA A 135 -5.98 9.25 -9.24
N ALA A 136 -6.47 8.01 -9.34
CA ALA A 136 -5.82 6.97 -10.15
C ALA A 136 -5.77 7.29 -11.66
N ARG A 137 -6.75 8.05 -12.18
CA ARG A 137 -6.78 8.47 -13.58
C ARG A 137 -5.85 9.65 -13.87
N THR A 138 -5.57 10.48 -12.87
CA THR A 138 -4.80 11.72 -13.03
C THR A 138 -3.34 11.59 -12.61
N ALA A 139 -3.00 10.54 -11.86
CA ALA A 139 -1.62 10.17 -11.54
C ALA A 139 -0.95 9.58 -12.80
N TYR A 140 -0.55 10.46 -13.72
CA TYR A 140 0.29 10.14 -14.87
C TYR A 140 1.77 10.25 -14.52
#